data_AF-A0A4Y2BCA3-F1
#
_entry.id   AF-A0A4Y2BCA3-F1
#
_cell.length_a   1.000
_cell.length_b   1.000
_cell.length_c   1.000
_cell.angle_alpha   90.00
_cell.angle_beta   90.00
_cell.angle_gamma   90.00
#
_symmetry.space_group_name_H-M   'P 1'
#
loop_
_entity.id
_entity.type
_entity.pdbx_description
1 polymer ?
#
loop_
_entity_poly.entity_id
_entity_poly.type
_entity_poly.pdbx_seq_one_letter_code
_entity_poly.pdbx_strand_id
1 'polypeptide(L)'
;MIAEKNSDKILQAITCNGKLQEKCLERDCSYCSKRKIKYHTCNKNDSIKYYQWVDKKLEVEIKGKKRIVNKVMKEEIETTKNGLVSAFEKQLLKFTCHVCNIKHQYRSIKFIKENLKS
;
A
#
# COMPACT_ATOMS: atom_id res chain seq x y z
N MET A 1 9.80 -13.98 -6.84
CA MET A 1 8.32 -13.98 -6.77
C MET A 1 7.86 -14.17 -5.33
N ILE A 2 6.71 -13.60 -4.95
CA ILE A 2 6.02 -13.86 -3.67
C ILE A 2 5.07 -15.06 -3.82
N ALA A 3 4.77 -15.74 -2.72
CA ALA A 3 3.90 -16.93 -2.74
C ALA A 3 2.41 -16.55 -2.67
N GLU A 4 2.12 -15.40 -2.09
CA GLU A 4 0.78 -14.90 -1.82
C GLU A 4 0.12 -14.39 -3.12
N LYS A 5 -1.00 -15.03 -3.51
CA LYS A 5 -1.65 -14.79 -4.80
C LYS A 5 -2.71 -13.67 -4.79
N ASN A 6 -3.07 -13.14 -3.62
CA ASN A 6 -4.07 -12.07 -3.48
C ASN A 6 -3.83 -11.22 -2.22
N SER A 7 -4.56 -10.10 -2.12
CA SER A 7 -4.47 -9.14 -1.02
C SER A 7 -4.71 -9.77 0.35
N ASP A 8 -5.69 -10.66 0.48
CA ASP A 8 -6.02 -11.28 1.76
C ASP A 8 -4.91 -12.21 2.24
N LYS A 9 -4.31 -12.99 1.33
CA LYS A 9 -3.16 -13.84 1.63
C LYS A 9 -1.95 -13.01 2.01
N ILE A 10 -1.74 -11.88 1.35
CA ILE A 10 -0.70 -10.90 1.70
C ILE A 10 -0.91 -10.41 3.14
N LEU A 11 -2.12 -9.96 3.49
CA LEU A 11 -2.44 -9.49 4.84
C LEU A 11 -2.28 -10.60 5.89
N GLN A 12 -2.73 -11.82 5.57
CA GLN A 12 -2.59 -12.96 6.47
C GLN A 12 -1.12 -13.31 6.73
N ALA A 13 -0.27 -13.22 5.70
CA ALA A 13 1.15 -13.52 5.80
C ALA A 13 1.91 -12.52 6.68
N ILE A 14 1.45 -11.27 6.80
CA ILE A 14 2.14 -10.21 7.55
C ILE A 14 1.51 -9.88 8.90
N THR A 15 0.36 -10.47 9.24
CA THR A 15 -0.37 -10.24 10.50
C THR A 15 -0.26 -11.42 11.47
N CYS A 16 -0.56 -11.22 12.76
CA CYS A 16 -0.51 -12.26 13.79
C CYS A 16 -1.52 -13.37 13.48
N ASN A 17 -1.06 -14.58 13.15
CA ASN A 17 -1.89 -15.76 12.86
C ASN A 17 -3.04 -15.46 11.86
N GLY A 18 -2.80 -14.58 10.89
CA GLY A 18 -3.80 -14.17 9.91
C GLY A 18 -4.92 -13.27 10.45
N LYS A 19 -4.81 -12.78 11.69
CA LYS A 19 -5.81 -11.91 12.32
C LYS A 19 -5.60 -10.46 11.91
N LEU A 20 -6.63 -9.87 11.33
CA LEU A 20 -6.65 -8.46 10.91
C LEU A 20 -7.06 -7.52 12.06
N GLN A 21 -6.38 -7.61 13.21
CA GLN A 21 -6.59 -6.67 14.33
C GLN A 21 -5.93 -5.32 14.01
N GLU A 22 -6.47 -4.23 14.57
CA GLU A 22 -5.99 -2.86 14.30
C GLU A 22 -4.50 -2.71 14.63
N LYS A 23 -4.09 -3.14 15.83
CA LYS A 23 -2.66 -3.21 16.25
C LYS A 23 -1.76 -4.01 15.29
N CYS A 24 -2.30 -4.95 14.52
CA CYS A 24 -1.52 -5.70 13.53
C CYS A 24 -1.42 -4.92 12.20
N LEU A 25 -2.50 -4.27 11.78
CA LEU A 25 -2.59 -3.47 10.54
C LEU A 25 -1.81 -2.16 10.65
N GLU A 26 -1.80 -1.55 11.84
CA GLU A 26 -1.00 -0.37 12.21
C GLU A 26 0.47 -0.69 12.42
N ARG A 27 0.82 -1.98 12.47
CA ARG A 27 2.18 -2.49 12.71
C ARG A 27 2.72 -2.22 14.13
N ASP A 28 1.84 -1.91 15.07
CA ASP A 28 2.20 -1.60 16.46
C ASP A 28 2.52 -2.81 17.33
N CYS A 29 2.04 -4.01 16.96
CA CYS A 29 2.38 -5.20 17.74
C CYS A 29 3.83 -5.68 17.49
N SER A 30 4.49 -6.14 18.55
CA SER A 30 5.89 -6.57 18.56
C SER A 30 6.23 -7.65 17.52
N TYR A 31 5.25 -8.49 17.19
CA TYR A 31 5.41 -9.54 16.19
C TYR A 31 5.28 -9.02 14.75
N CYS A 32 4.24 -8.23 14.44
CA CYS A 32 4.02 -7.78 13.07
C CYS A 32 5.01 -6.69 12.67
N SER A 33 5.41 -5.79 13.58
CA SER A 33 6.28 -4.65 13.26
C SER A 33 7.54 -5.02 12.45
N LYS A 34 8.13 -6.19 12.75
CA LYS A 34 9.33 -6.73 12.09
C LYS A 34 9.04 -7.71 10.95
N ARG A 35 7.79 -8.16 10.78
CA ARG A 35 7.42 -9.19 9.83
C ARG A 35 7.40 -8.64 8.41
N LYS A 36 8.04 -9.36 7.49
CA LYS A 36 8.12 -9.04 6.06
C LYS A 36 7.61 -10.21 5.22
N ILE A 37 7.14 -9.91 4.01
CA ILE A 37 6.78 -10.95 3.04
C ILE A 37 8.05 -11.65 2.57
N LYS A 38 7.99 -12.96 2.36
CA LYS A 38 9.13 -13.72 1.84
C LYS A 38 9.15 -13.60 0.32
N TYR A 39 10.31 -13.27 -0.23
CA TYR A 39 10.53 -13.13 -1.66
C TYR A 39 11.56 -14.17 -2.12
N HIS A 40 11.29 -14.87 -3.21
CA HIS A 40 12.35 -15.57 -3.94
C HIS A 40 13.03 -14.59 -4.88
N THR A 41 14.29 -14.22 -4.61
CA THR A 41 15.11 -13.41 -5.51
C THR A 41 16.47 -14.07 -5.74
N CYS A 42 16.75 -14.41 -7.01
CA CYS A 42 18.12 -14.68 -7.48
C CYS A 42 18.70 -13.35 -8.01
N ASN A 43 19.94 -13.04 -7.61
CA ASN A 43 20.70 -11.81 -7.90
C ASN A 43 19.99 -10.50 -7.55
N LYS A 44 20.35 -9.90 -6.41
CA LYS A 44 19.70 -8.72 -5.83
C LYS A 44 19.90 -7.40 -6.59
N ASN A 45 20.95 -7.31 -7.39
CA ASN A 45 21.41 -6.07 -8.01
C ASN A 45 21.05 -5.95 -9.50
N ASP A 46 20.42 -6.96 -10.09
CA ASP A 46 20.01 -6.88 -11.49
C ASP A 46 18.99 -5.76 -11.68
N SER A 47 19.12 -5.04 -12.80
CA SER A 47 18.14 -4.04 -13.22
C SER A 47 16.82 -4.72 -13.60
N ILE A 48 15.72 -4.05 -13.28
CA ILE A 48 14.35 -4.44 -13.62
C ILE A 48 13.54 -3.19 -13.94
N LYS A 49 12.62 -3.33 -14.89
CA LYS A 49 11.68 -2.29 -15.29
C LYS A 49 10.27 -2.67 -14.87
N TYR A 50 9.52 -1.72 -14.34
CA TYR A 50 8.11 -1.90 -13.99
C TYR A 50 7.32 -0.62 -14.21
N TYR A 51 6.01 -0.73 -14.36
CA TYR A 51 5.13 0.43 -14.49
C TYR A 51 4.48 0.81 -13.17
N GLN A 52 4.39 2.11 -12.89
CA GLN A 52 3.71 2.64 -11.72
C GLN A 52 2.86 3.86 -12.08
N TRP A 53 1.69 3.98 -11.44
CA TRP A 53 0.91 5.21 -11.46
C TRP A 53 1.52 6.22 -10.49
N VAL A 54 1.88 7.40 -10.98
CA VAL A 54 2.49 8.47 -10.20
C VAL A 54 1.75 9.79 -10.42
N ASP A 55 1.63 10.57 -9.36
CA ASP A 55 1.14 11.95 -9.42
C ASP A 55 2.28 12.88 -9.82
N LYS A 56 2.14 13.57 -10.95
CA LYS A 56 3.08 14.61 -11.38
C LYS A 56 2.40 15.97 -11.42
N LYS A 57 3.14 16.97 -10.92
CA LYS A 57 2.83 18.38 -11.11
C LYS A 57 3.34 18.79 -12.48
N LEU A 58 2.44 19.17 -13.37
CA LEU A 58 2.76 19.65 -14.71
C LEU A 58 2.32 21.10 -14.82
N GLU A 59 3.17 21.91 -15.44
CA GLU A 59 2.78 23.24 -15.87
C GLU A 59 2.05 23.11 -17.22
N VAL A 60 0.80 23.54 -17.24
CA VAL A 60 -0.03 23.53 -18.45
C VAL A 60 -0.53 24.94 -18.72
N GLU A 61 -0.60 25.29 -19.99
CA GLU A 61 -1.19 26.55 -20.42
C GLU A 61 -2.68 26.34 -20.66
N ILE A 62 -3.51 27.02 -19.86
CA ILE A 62 -4.96 26.98 -20.00
C ILE A 62 -5.42 28.41 -20.29
N LYS A 63 -5.93 28.63 -21.51
CA LYS A 63 -6.41 29.94 -21.99
C LYS A 63 -5.37 31.05 -21.84
N GLY A 64 -4.13 30.81 -22.29
CA GLY A 64 -3.05 31.80 -22.24
C GLY A 64 -2.40 31.99 -20.86
N LYS A 65 -2.85 31.26 -19.82
CA LYS A 65 -2.29 31.34 -18.46
C LYS A 65 -1.65 30.03 -18.05
N LYS A 66 -0.41 30.11 -17.59
CA LYS A 66 0.33 28.98 -17.00
C LYS A 66 -0.30 28.60 -15.66
N ARG A 67 -0.63 27.31 -15.49
CA ARG A 67 -1.19 26.74 -14.27
C ARG A 67 -0.47 25.44 -13.94
N ILE A 68 -0.22 25.21 -12.65
CA ILE A 68 0.28 23.93 -12.17
C ILE A 68 -0.91 23.02 -11.91
N VAL A 69 -0.95 21.87 -12.58
CA VAL A 69 -1.99 20.84 -12.40
C VAL A 69 -1.35 19.55 -11.92
N ASN A 70 -2.07 18.79 -11.09
CA ASN A 70 -1.69 17.42 -10.74
C ASN A 70 -2.29 16.47 -11.78
N LYS A 71 -1.46 15.61 -12.38
CA LYS A 71 -1.90 14.58 -13.32
C LYS A 71 -1.35 13.22 -12.87
N VAL A 72 -2.23 12.23 -12.83
CA VAL A 72 -1.85 10.84 -12.62
C VAL A 72 -1.38 10.26 -13.96
N MET A 73 -0.18 9.72 -14.01
CA MET A 73 0.41 9.14 -15.21
C MET A 73 1.02 7.77 -14.92
N LYS A 74 0.97 6.88 -15.91
CA LYS A 74 1.67 5.59 -15.87
C LYS A 74 3.09 5.80 -16.37
N GLU A 75 4.06 5.51 -15.52
CA GLU A 75 5.47 5.69 -15.84
C GLU A 75 6.24 4.39 -15.72
N GLU A 76 7.20 4.20 -16.61
CA GLU A 76 8.18 3.13 -16.52
C GLU A 76 9.28 3.54 -15.54
N ILE A 77 9.49 2.72 -14.53
CA ILE A 77 10.53 2.91 -13.51
C ILE A 77 11.55 1.80 -13.71
N GLU A 78 12.80 2.21 -13.90
CA GLU A 78 13.95 1.31 -13.90
C GLU A 78 14.61 1.36 -12.51
N THR A 79 14.83 0.18 -11.91
CA THR A 79 15.44 0.06 -10.60
C THR A 79 16.13 -1.30 -10.44
N THR A 80 16.82 -1.53 -9.33
CA THR A 80 17.32 -2.87 -9.01
C THR A 80 16.21 -3.73 -8.40
N LYS A 81 16.34 -5.06 -8.45
CA LYS A 81 15.40 -5.96 -7.75
C LYS A 81 15.24 -5.62 -6.26
N ASN A 82 16.32 -5.25 -5.57
CA ASN A 82 16.24 -4.74 -4.19
C ASN A 82 15.45 -3.43 -4.07
N GLY A 83 15.62 -2.51 -5.03
CA GLY A 83 14.84 -1.28 -5.12
C GLY A 83 13.35 -1.56 -5.27
N LEU A 84 12.99 -2.53 -6.13
CA LEU A 84 11.61 -2.98 -6.31
C LEU A 84 11.02 -3.57 -5.02
N VAL A 85 11.76 -4.45 -4.32
CA VAL A 85 11.32 -4.99 -3.01
C VAL A 85 11.07 -3.86 -2.01
N SER A 86 11.97 -2.89 -1.94
CA SER A 86 11.83 -1.74 -1.03
C SER A 86 10.61 -0.87 -1.38
N ALA A 87 10.36 -0.65 -2.67
CA ALA A 87 9.18 0.08 -3.14
C ALA A 87 7.89 -0.68 -2.78
N PHE A 88 7.87 -2.00 -2.97
CA PHE A 88 6.76 -2.86 -2.60
C PHE A 88 6.49 -2.84 -1.08
N GLU A 89 7.52 -2.94 -0.24
CA GLU A 89 7.36 -2.87 1.23
C GLU A 89 6.74 -1.53 1.68
N LYS A 90 7.12 -0.42 1.05
CA LYS A 90 6.52 0.91 1.32
C LYS A 90 5.04 0.94 0.93
N GLN A 91 4.69 0.37 -0.22
CA GLN A 91 3.28 0.29 -0.66
C GLN A 91 2.47 -0.63 0.25
N LEU A 92 3.07 -1.72 0.72
CA LEU A 92 2.43 -2.66 1.61
C LEU A 92 2.03 -2.00 2.94
N LEU A 93 2.87 -1.13 3.49
CA LEU A 93 2.55 -0.36 4.70
C LEU A 93 1.35 0.58 4.48
N LYS A 94 1.31 1.28 3.33
CA LYS A 94 0.16 2.13 2.98
C LYS A 94 -1.11 1.30 2.85
N PHE A 95 -0.99 0.11 2.25
CA PHE A 95 -2.10 -0.81 2.09
C PHE A 95 -2.65 -1.32 3.43
N THR A 96 -1.80 -1.72 4.39
CA THR A 96 -2.28 -2.17 5.71
C THR A 96 -2.99 -1.06 6.47
N CYS A 97 -2.47 0.16 6.41
CA CYS A 97 -3.10 1.34 6.99
C CYS A 97 -4.47 1.62 6.35
N HIS A 98 -4.57 1.54 5.02
CA HIS A 98 -5.84 1.68 4.31
C HIS A 98 -6.90 0.66 4.77
N VAL A 99 -6.51 -0.62 4.91
CA VAL A 99 -7.41 -1.67 5.42
C VAL A 99 -7.84 -1.37 6.86
N CYS A 100 -6.92 -0.86 7.69
CA CYS A 100 -7.26 -0.41 9.05
C CYS A 100 -8.33 0.68 9.03
N ASN A 101 -8.11 1.72 8.22
CA ASN A 101 -9.04 2.85 8.10
C ASN A 101 -10.43 2.42 7.65
N ILE A 102 -10.52 1.52 6.66
CA ILE A 102 -11.80 0.94 6.23
C ILE A 102 -12.50 0.25 7.42
N LYS A 103 -11.77 -0.55 8.18
CA LYS A 103 -12.31 -1.26 9.33
C LYS A 103 -12.82 -0.31 10.42
N HIS A 104 -12.08 0.77 10.70
CA HIS A 104 -12.53 1.83 11.60
C HIS A 104 -13.80 2.50 11.10
N GLN A 105 -13.86 2.88 9.81
CA GLN A 105 -15.04 3.50 9.22
C GLN A 105 -16.29 2.61 9.36
N TYR A 106 -16.18 1.31 9.05
CA TYR A 106 -17.29 0.38 9.23
C TYR A 106 -17.74 0.25 10.68
N ARG A 107 -16.81 0.22 11.64
CA ARG A 107 -17.13 0.20 13.07
C ARG A 107 -17.88 1.45 13.50
N SER A 108 -17.41 2.63 13.11
CA SER A 108 -18.05 3.90 13.43
C SER A 108 -19.45 4.00 12.81
N ILE A 109 -19.61 3.59 11.55
CA ILE A 109 -20.92 3.55 10.88
C ILE A 109 -21.88 2.62 11.61
N LYS A 110 -21.40 1.42 12.01
CA LYS A 110 -22.21 0.46 12.76
C LYS A 110 -22.67 1.04 14.10
N PHE A 111 -21.75 1.65 14.85
CA PHE A 111 -22.07 2.31 16.12
C PHE A 111 -23.13 3.41 15.93
N ILE A 112 -22.96 4.28 14.95
CA ILE A 112 -23.95 5.34 14.65
C ILE A 112 -25.32 4.73 14.31
N LYS A 113 -25.37 3.69 13.46
CA LYS A 113 -26.63 3.02 13.10
C LYS A 113 -27.34 2.38 14.29
N GLU A 114 -26.59 1.82 15.24
CA GLU A 114 -27.14 1.22 16.46
C GLU A 114 -27.70 2.28 17.42
N ASN A 115 -27.07 3.45 17.48
CA ASN A 115 -27.48 4.56 18.35
C ASN A 115 -28.49 5.53 17.70
N LEU A 116 -28.71 5.44 16.39
CA LEU A 116 -29.77 6.17 15.67
C LEU A 116 -31.15 5.51 15.80
N LYS A 117 -31.27 4.37 16.49
CA LYS A 117 -32.57 3.81 16.86
C LYS A 117 -33.18 4.63 18.00
N SER A 118 -33.70 5.80 17.65
CA SER A 118 -34.59 6.64 18.44
C SER A 118 -35.74 7.07 17.54
#